data_AF-A0A953WN81-F1
#
_entry.id   AF-A0A953WN81-F1
#
_cell.length_a   1.000
_cell.length_b   1.000
_cell.length_c   1.000
_cell.angle_alpha   90.00
_cell.angle_beta   90.00
_cell.angle_gamma   90.00
#
_symmetry.space_group_name_H-M   'P 1'
#
loop_
_entity.id
_entity.type
_entity.pdbx_description
1 polymer ?
#
loop_
_entity_poly.entity_id
_entity_poly.type
_entity_poly.pdbx_seq_one_letter_code
_entity_poly.pdbx_strand_id
1 'polypeptide(L)'
;MKPELEAFEAGDVLFGKQLIKEGLIDGPPMFQFVLGVFWGSPADPETMIYLRNLLPPGAIWTGMGIAREEMPMAAQSVLLGGNVRVGLEDNLYLDRGVFATNGQLVERARAIIEHLGCEVATPAETREILHLKNFAGK
;
A
#
# COMPACT_ATOMS: atom_id res chain seq x y z
N MET A 1 17.47 -2.08 7.93
CA MET A 1 16.28 -1.26 7.62
C MET A 1 15.54 -2.03 6.54
N LYS A 2 14.23 -2.30 6.68
CA LYS A 2 13.47 -2.99 5.63
C LYS A 2 12.97 -1.94 4.63
N PRO A 3 13.28 -2.05 3.33
CA PRO A 3 12.76 -1.14 2.32
C PRO A 3 11.31 -1.47 1.98
N GLU A 4 10.50 -0.43 1.80
CA GLU A 4 9.26 -0.49 1.03
C GLU A 4 9.59 -0.05 -0.41
N LEU A 5 9.38 -0.93 -1.38
CA LEU A 5 9.72 -0.68 -2.77
C LEU A 5 8.54 0.01 -3.46
N GLU A 6 8.64 1.34 -3.57
CA GLU A 6 7.67 2.18 -4.28
C GLU A 6 7.69 1.86 -5.79
N ALA A 7 6.56 1.42 -6.33
CA ALA A 7 6.39 1.10 -7.73
C ALA A 7 5.29 1.97 -8.34
N PHE A 8 5.69 2.82 -9.28
CA PHE A 8 4.81 3.70 -10.05
C PHE A 8 4.38 3.03 -11.35
N GLU A 9 5.12 2.02 -11.80
CA GLU A 9 4.79 1.22 -12.98
C GLU A 9 5.34 -0.21 -12.94
N ALA A 10 4.99 -1.01 -13.95
CA ALA A 10 5.45 -2.39 -14.05
C ALA A 10 6.97 -2.51 -14.13
N GLY A 11 7.65 -1.55 -14.77
CA GLY A 11 9.10 -1.49 -14.82
C GLY A 11 9.74 -1.50 -13.43
N ASP A 12 9.16 -0.76 -12.49
CA ASP A 12 9.64 -0.68 -11.11
C ASP A 12 9.48 -2.01 -10.37
N VAL A 13 8.35 -2.71 -10.58
CA VAL A 13 8.15 -4.05 -10.01
C VAL A 13 9.18 -5.04 -10.57
N LEU A 14 9.45 -4.98 -11.87
CA LEU A 14 10.47 -5.83 -12.50
C LEU A 14 11.87 -5.51 -11.99
N PHE A 15 12.20 -4.24 -11.79
CA PHE A 15 13.48 -3.85 -11.22
C PHE A 15 13.60 -4.28 -9.75
N GLY A 16 12.55 -4.15 -8.95
CA GLY A 16 12.51 -4.69 -7.59
C GLY A 16 12.76 -6.20 -7.54
N LYS A 17 12.23 -6.97 -8.51
CA LYS A 17 12.54 -8.40 -8.65
C LYS A 17 14.00 -8.67 -8.99
N GLN A 18 14.61 -7.81 -9.78
CA GLN A 18 16.05 -7.89 -10.06
C GLN A 18 16.87 -7.65 -8.78
N LEU A 19 16.54 -6.65 -7.97
CA LEU A 19 17.20 -6.39 -6.69
C LEU A 19 17.07 -7.58 -5.71
N ILE A 20 15.89 -8.21 -5.67
CA ILE A 20 15.67 -9.43 -4.87
C ILE A 20 16.57 -10.57 -5.38
N LYS A 21 16.64 -10.77 -6.70
CA LYS A 21 17.48 -11.81 -7.31
C LYS A 21 18.97 -11.59 -7.04
N GLU A 22 19.41 -10.34 -6.94
CA GLU A 22 20.77 -9.95 -6.59
C GLU A 22 21.08 -10.10 -5.09
N GLY A 23 20.10 -10.49 -4.27
CA GLY A 23 20.28 -10.66 -2.83
C GLY A 23 20.37 -9.35 -2.06
N LEU A 24 19.85 -8.24 -2.63
CA LEU A 24 19.90 -6.92 -2.03
C LEU A 24 18.69 -6.60 -1.13
N ILE A 25 17.68 -7.48 -1.12
CA ILE A 25 16.44 -7.32 -0.35
C ILE A 25 16.30 -8.49 0.63
N ASP A 26 16.36 -8.17 1.92
CA ASP A 26 16.25 -9.17 3.00
C ASP A 26 14.80 -9.51 3.36
N GLY A 27 14.55 -10.81 3.58
CA GLY A 27 13.27 -11.34 4.06
C GLY A 27 12.13 -11.18 3.04
N PRO A 28 10.85 -11.22 3.48
CA PRO A 28 9.71 -11.00 2.58
C PRO A 28 9.81 -9.60 1.94
N PRO A 29 9.78 -9.49 0.60
CA PRO A 29 9.87 -8.21 -0.08
C PRO A 29 8.57 -7.44 0.09
N MET A 30 8.67 -6.11 0.20
CA MET A 30 7.54 -5.21 0.42
C MET A 30 7.44 -4.25 -0.76
N PHE A 31 6.28 -4.19 -1.40
CA PHE A 31 6.02 -3.30 -2.55
C PHE A 31 4.84 -2.37 -2.26
N GLN A 32 4.89 -1.15 -2.76
CA GLN A 32 3.76 -0.22 -2.73
C GLN A 32 3.43 0.23 -4.15
N PHE A 33 2.17 0.08 -4.55
CA PHE A 33 1.69 0.53 -5.85
C PHE A 33 1.18 1.96 -5.73
N VAL A 34 1.92 2.90 -6.31
CA VAL A 34 1.59 4.33 -6.31
C VAL A 34 0.78 4.65 -7.56
N LEU A 35 -0.55 4.76 -7.43
CA LEU A 35 -1.46 4.88 -8.57
C LEU A 35 -2.04 6.29 -8.71
N GLY A 36 -2.15 6.77 -9.95
CA GLY A 36 -2.78 8.04 -10.30
C GLY A 36 -1.83 9.25 -10.32
N VAL A 37 -0.53 9.04 -10.14
CA VAL A 37 0.48 10.09 -10.39
C VAL A 37 0.61 10.30 -11.90
N PHE A 38 0.73 11.55 -12.35
CA PHE A 38 0.88 11.86 -13.78
C PHE A 38 2.06 11.11 -14.39
N TRP A 39 1.82 10.47 -15.54
CA TRP A 39 2.76 9.65 -16.30
C TRP A 39 3.21 8.34 -15.63
N GLY A 40 2.68 8.03 -14.44
CA GLY A 40 2.75 6.70 -13.83
C GLY A 40 1.54 5.84 -14.18
N SER A 41 1.38 4.76 -13.43
CA SER A 41 0.23 3.86 -13.54
C SER A 41 -1.08 4.55 -13.17
N PRO A 42 -2.16 4.36 -13.96
CA PRO A 42 -3.47 4.88 -13.60
C PRO A 42 -4.06 4.19 -12.37
N ALA A 43 -4.95 4.89 -11.67
CA ALA A 43 -5.69 4.37 -10.53
C ALA A 43 -6.96 3.64 -10.98
N ASP A 44 -6.81 2.42 -11.49
CA ASP A 44 -7.91 1.55 -11.87
C ASP A 44 -7.69 0.08 -11.41
N PRO A 45 -8.78 -0.70 -11.27
CA PRO A 45 -8.69 -2.10 -10.84
C PRO A 45 -7.81 -2.97 -11.74
N GLU A 46 -7.89 -2.79 -13.06
CA GLU A 46 -7.13 -3.56 -14.05
C GLU A 46 -5.62 -3.41 -13.84
N THR A 47 -5.17 -2.18 -13.60
CA THR A 47 -3.78 -1.86 -13.35
C THR A 47 -3.30 -2.43 -12.02
N MET A 48 -4.09 -2.33 -10.95
CA MET A 48 -3.74 -2.92 -9.65
C MET A 48 -3.62 -4.45 -9.73
N ILE A 49 -4.56 -5.11 -10.42
CA ILE A 49 -4.50 -6.56 -10.67
C ILE A 49 -3.25 -6.93 -11.47
N TYR A 50 -2.94 -6.16 -12.52
CA TYR A 50 -1.76 -6.37 -13.34
C TYR A 50 -0.47 -6.28 -12.51
N LEU A 51 -0.28 -5.19 -11.76
CA LEU A 51 0.91 -5.00 -10.91
C LEU A 51 1.02 -6.09 -9.83
N ARG A 52 -0.08 -6.43 -9.15
CA ARG A 52 -0.13 -7.54 -8.19
C ARG A 52 0.35 -8.84 -8.81
N ASN A 53 -0.10 -9.16 -10.03
CA ASN A 53 0.26 -10.40 -10.70
C ASN A 53 1.75 -10.46 -11.12
N LEU A 54 2.45 -9.33 -11.16
CA LEU A 54 3.89 -9.28 -11.45
C LEU A 54 4.76 -9.59 -10.22
N LEU A 55 4.21 -9.44 -9.01
CA LEU A 55 4.95 -9.60 -7.76
C LEU A 55 5.60 -10.99 -7.63
N PRO A 56 6.76 -11.08 -6.97
CA PRO A 56 7.32 -12.39 -6.63
C PRO A 56 6.48 -13.09 -5.56
N PRO A 57 6.50 -14.44 -5.50
CA PRO A 57 5.80 -15.19 -4.46
C PRO A 57 6.20 -14.75 -3.05
N GLY A 58 5.23 -14.61 -2.15
CA GLY A 58 5.46 -14.20 -0.77
C GLY A 58 5.73 -12.71 -0.57
N ALA A 59 5.64 -11.89 -1.62
CA ALA A 59 5.67 -10.45 -1.48
C ALA A 59 4.47 -9.93 -0.68
N ILE A 60 4.75 -9.01 0.24
CA ILE A 60 3.75 -8.21 0.93
C ILE A 60 3.59 -6.94 0.12
N TRP A 61 2.36 -6.48 -0.09
CA TRP A 61 2.13 -5.31 -0.92
C TRP A 61 1.03 -4.39 -0.40
N THR A 62 1.14 -3.12 -0.77
CA THR A 62 0.21 -2.04 -0.42
C THR A 62 -0.29 -1.38 -1.69
N GLY A 63 -1.59 -1.09 -1.77
CA GLY A 63 -2.15 -0.26 -2.83
C GLY A 63 -2.51 1.13 -2.31
N MET A 64 -2.19 2.17 -3.09
CA MET A 64 -2.60 3.54 -2.79
C MET A 64 -3.09 4.28 -4.05
N GLY A 65 -3.96 5.25 -3.84
CA GLY A 65 -4.45 6.15 -4.89
C GLY A 65 -4.28 7.61 -4.47
N ILE A 66 -4.02 8.49 -5.44
CA ILE A 66 -3.84 9.92 -5.18
C ILE A 66 -5.17 10.69 -5.20
N ALA A 67 -5.30 11.63 -4.26
CA ALA A 67 -6.43 12.53 -4.11
C ALA A 67 -7.78 11.78 -4.02
N ARG A 68 -8.70 12.03 -4.96
CA ARG A 68 -10.04 11.43 -4.95
C ARG A 68 -10.02 9.90 -5.06
N GLU A 69 -8.93 9.32 -5.55
CA GLU A 69 -8.78 7.89 -5.77
C GLU A 69 -8.28 7.13 -4.52
N GLU A 70 -7.94 7.84 -3.44
CA GLU A 70 -7.42 7.24 -2.20
C GLU A 70 -8.35 6.14 -1.64
N MET A 71 -9.64 6.46 -1.42
CA MET A 71 -10.59 5.51 -0.83
C MET A 71 -11.01 4.38 -1.81
N PRO A 72 -11.26 4.65 -3.11
CA PRO A 72 -11.47 3.59 -4.08
C PRO A 72 -10.30 2.60 -4.17
N MET A 73 -9.05 3.09 -4.21
CA MET A 73 -7.87 2.22 -4.29
C MET A 73 -7.60 1.48 -2.97
N ALA A 74 -7.89 2.11 -1.83
CA ALA A 74 -7.87 1.43 -0.54
C ALA A 74 -8.80 0.21 -0.53
N ALA A 75 -10.07 0.38 -0.93
CA ALA A 75 -11.03 -0.71 -1.01
C ALA A 75 -10.60 -1.81 -2.00
N GLN A 76 -10.13 -1.42 -3.18
CA GLN A 76 -9.65 -2.36 -4.20
C GLN A 76 -8.45 -3.18 -3.73
N SER A 77 -7.52 -2.56 -2.99
CA SER A 77 -6.37 -3.25 -2.41
C SER A 77 -6.81 -4.35 -1.44
N VAL A 78 -7.73 -4.04 -0.53
CA VAL A 78 -8.28 -5.01 0.44
C VAL A 78 -8.93 -6.19 -0.29
N LEU A 79 -9.74 -5.93 -1.32
CA LEU A 79 -10.41 -6.97 -2.12
C LEU A 79 -9.41 -7.92 -2.82
N LEU A 80 -8.20 -7.45 -3.13
CA LEU A 80 -7.14 -8.23 -3.77
C LEU A 80 -6.16 -8.86 -2.77
N GLY A 81 -6.39 -8.69 -1.47
CA GLY A 81 -5.52 -9.18 -0.39
C GLY A 81 -4.24 -8.36 -0.20
N GLY A 82 -4.27 -7.08 -0.54
CA GLY A 82 -3.20 -6.11 -0.27
C GLY A 82 -3.45 -5.29 1.00
N ASN A 83 -2.43 -4.54 1.43
CA ASN A 83 -2.53 -3.55 2.49
C ASN A 83 -2.98 -2.19 1.92
N VAL A 84 -3.29 -1.24 2.81
CA VAL A 84 -3.82 0.08 2.45
C VAL A 84 -2.90 1.18 2.99
N ARG A 85 -2.72 2.23 2.19
CA ARG A 85 -2.15 3.51 2.61
C ARG A 85 -3.17 4.63 2.38
N VAL A 86 -3.26 5.53 3.36
CA VAL A 86 -4.04 6.77 3.32
C VAL A 86 -3.28 7.87 4.06
N GLY A 87 -3.58 9.14 3.76
CA GLY A 87 -3.06 10.27 4.51
C GLY A 87 -3.07 11.57 3.72
N LEU A 88 -2.84 12.67 4.44
CA LEU A 88 -2.79 14.02 3.87
C LEU A 88 -1.65 14.23 2.87
N GLU A 89 -0.65 13.33 2.84
CA GLU A 89 0.37 13.30 1.79
C GLU A 89 -0.27 13.01 0.42
N ASP A 90 -1.30 12.17 0.39
CA ASP A 90 -1.88 11.62 -0.83
C ASP A 90 -3.21 12.32 -1.16
N ASN A 91 -3.98 12.72 -0.14
CA ASN A 91 -5.29 13.33 -0.29
C ASN A 91 -5.60 14.36 0.81
N LEU A 92 -5.93 15.60 0.43
CA LEU A 92 -6.27 16.67 1.37
C LEU A 92 -7.73 16.65 1.84
N TYR A 93 -8.60 15.90 1.18
CA TYR A 93 -10.05 16.04 1.31
C TYR A 93 -10.71 14.80 1.92
N LEU A 94 -11.60 15.04 2.89
CA LEU A 94 -12.49 14.01 3.41
C LEU A 94 -13.61 13.78 2.39
N ASP A 95 -14.27 14.87 1.99
CA ASP A 95 -15.31 14.89 0.97
C ASP A 95 -15.07 16.09 0.04
N ARG A 96 -15.82 16.18 -1.06
CA ARG A 96 -15.63 17.27 -2.04
C ARG A 96 -15.76 18.64 -1.34
N GLY A 97 -14.64 19.36 -1.25
CA GLY A 97 -14.58 20.68 -0.62
C GLY A 97 -14.47 20.67 0.91
N VAL A 98 -14.34 19.51 1.54
CA VAL A 98 -14.16 19.36 2.99
C VAL A 98 -12.77 18.80 3.25
N PHE A 99 -11.89 19.57 3.90
CA PHE A 99 -10.55 19.12 4.26
C PHE A 99 -10.59 18.02 5.32
N ALA A 100 -9.65 17.08 5.24
CA ALA A 100 -9.49 16.00 6.20
C ALA A 100 -8.40 16.30 7.25
N THR A 101 -8.43 15.51 8.31
CA THR A 101 -7.26 15.19 9.14
C THR A 101 -6.79 13.77 8.84
N ASN A 102 -5.53 13.44 9.10
CA ASN A 102 -5.04 12.06 8.95
C ASN A 102 -5.90 11.05 9.72
N GLY A 103 -6.35 11.39 10.94
CA GLY A 103 -7.22 10.52 11.75
C GLY A 103 -8.54 10.20 11.05
N GLN A 104 -9.19 11.17 10.42
CA GLN A 104 -10.43 10.95 9.68
C GLN A 104 -10.25 10.07 8.44
N LEU A 105 -9.12 10.20 7.72
CA LEU A 105 -8.81 9.31 6.60
C LEU A 105 -8.57 7.88 7.08
N VAL A 106 -7.83 7.71 8.18
CA VAL A 106 -7.61 6.40 8.83
C VAL A 106 -8.94 5.78 9.28
N GLU A 107 -9.83 6.55 9.93
CA GLU A 107 -11.15 6.07 10.35
C GLU A 107 -11.99 5.61 9.17
N ARG A 108 -11.98 6.35 8.05
CA ARG A 108 -12.71 5.99 6.84
C ARG A 108 -12.16 4.71 6.19
N ALA A 109 -10.84 4.60 6.07
CA ALA A 109 -10.19 3.39 5.55
C ALA A 109 -10.46 2.17 6.45
N ARG A 110 -10.36 2.34 7.77
CA ARG A 110 -10.71 1.30 8.75
C ARG A 110 -12.14 0.82 8.60
N ALA A 111 -13.11 1.73 8.47
CA ALA A 111 -14.51 1.36 8.27
C ALA A 111 -14.72 0.51 7.00
N ILE A 112 -14.03 0.85 5.90
CA ILE A 112 -14.05 0.04 4.67
C ILE A 112 -13.52 -1.38 4.95
N ILE A 113 -12.35 -1.48 5.59
CA ILE A 113 -11.70 -2.76 5.92
C ILE A 113 -12.61 -3.63 6.78
N GLU A 114 -13.19 -3.07 7.85
CA GLU A 114 -14.07 -3.78 8.78
C GLU A 114 -15.40 -4.20 8.11
N HIS A 115 -15.97 -3.35 7.25
CA HIS A 115 -17.18 -3.71 6.49
C HIS A 115 -16.96 -4.80 5.43
N LEU A 116 -15.71 -4.98 4.96
CA LEU A 116 -15.33 -6.11 4.10
C LEU A 116 -15.02 -7.40 4.90
N GLY A 117 -15.14 -7.36 6.24
CA GLY A 117 -14.91 -8.52 7.11
C GLY A 117 -13.45 -8.75 7.49
N CYS A 118 -12.59 -7.75 7.30
CA CYS A 118 -11.19 -7.79 7.70
C CYS A 118 -10.96 -7.03 9.01
N GLU A 119 -9.77 -7.19 9.60
CA GLU A 119 -9.34 -6.46 10.79
C GLU A 119 -8.10 -5.61 10.48
N VAL A 120 -7.97 -4.46 11.14
CA VAL A 120 -6.80 -3.59 10.99
C VAL A 120 -5.69 -4.04 11.95
N ALA A 121 -4.53 -4.37 11.40
CA ALA A 121 -3.37 -4.79 12.19
C ALA A 121 -2.90 -3.68 13.15
N THR A 122 -2.63 -4.08 14.38
CA THR A 122 -1.93 -3.27 15.38
C THR A 122 -0.46 -3.08 14.99
N PRO A 123 0.24 -2.06 15.52
CA PRO A 123 1.66 -1.90 15.29
C PRO A 123 2.52 -3.10 15.72
N ALA A 124 2.06 -3.91 16.67
CA ALA A 124 2.75 -5.14 17.06
C ALA A 124 2.63 -6.21 15.98
N GLU A 125 1.40 -6.49 15.53
CA GLU A 125 1.12 -7.42 14.43
C GLU A 125 1.81 -6.99 13.14
N THR A 126 1.81 -5.69 12.81
CA THR A 126 2.54 -5.18 11.64
C THR A 126 4.03 -5.51 11.71
N ARG A 127 4.67 -5.38 12.88
CA ARG A 127 6.09 -5.73 13.03
C ARG A 127 6.31 -7.23 12.85
N GLU A 128 5.41 -8.07 13.35
CA GLU A 128 5.48 -9.52 13.17
C GLU A 128 5.31 -9.91 11.71
N ILE A 129 4.26 -9.42 11.03
CA ILE A 129 3.98 -9.65 9.61
C ILE A 129 5.15 -9.21 8.73
N LEU A 130 5.71 -8.03 9.00
CA LEU A 130 6.79 -7.45 8.21
C LEU A 130 8.19 -7.88 8.68
N HIS A 131 8.31 -8.77 9.67
CA HIS A 131 9.58 -9.21 10.23
C HIS A 131 10.48 -8.03 10.66
N LEU A 132 9.88 -6.99 11.22
CA LEU A 132 10.60 -5.80 11.68
C LEU A 132 11.20 -6.05 13.06
N LYS A 133 12.38 -5.47 13.28
CA LYS A 133 12.99 -5.49 14.60
C LYS A 133 12.10 -4.71 15.57
N ASN A 134 11.80 -5.30 16.73
CA ASN A 134 11.15 -4.58 17.81
C ASN A 134 12.05 -3.42 18.24
N PHE A 135 11.46 -2.23 18.35
CA PHE A 135 12.13 -1.13 19.01
C PHE A 135 12.25 -1.50 20.49
N ALA A 136 13.46 -1.86 20.94
CA ALA A 136 13.81 -1.72 22.34
C ALA A 136 13.74 -0.21 22.61
N GLY A 137 12.71 0.22 23.33
CA GLY A 137 12.50 1.64 23.65
C GLY A 137 13.78 2.27 24.18
N LYS A 138 14.07 3.48 23.71
CA LYS A 138 14.76 4.46 24.55
C LYS A 138 13.71 5.14 25.41
#